data_AF-A0A1I9GDQ1-F1
#
_entry.id   AF-A0A1I9GDQ1-F1
#
_cell.length_a   1.000
_cell.length_b   1.000
_cell.length_c   1.000
_cell.angle_alpha   90.00
_cell.angle_beta   90.00
_cell.angle_gamma   90.00
#
_symmetry.space_group_name_H-M   'P 1'
#
loop_
_entity.id
_entity.type
_entity.pdbx_description
1 polymer ?
#
loop_
_entity_poly.entity_id
_entity_poly.type
_entity_poly.pdbx_seq_one_letter_code
_entity_poly.pdbx_strand_id
1 'polypeptide(L)'
;MTELLLDPAIRTWVFLPVILITFLVGVLRHYVALIFTNRKKLELQQVRDSQYLIRSRLLRENGRFLPKASFNMRKNFLLNEENGYITKGMRRPSQMQNPMADPT
;
A
#
# COMPACT_ATOMS: atom_id res chain seq x y z
N MET A 1 29.23 -16.83 -43.75
CA MET A 1 28.24 -17.35 -42.79
C MET A 1 28.96 -18.35 -41.92
N THR A 2 29.44 -17.96 -40.73
CA THR A 2 30.16 -18.88 -39.86
C THR A 2 29.16 -19.84 -39.23
N GLU A 3 29.01 -21.03 -39.82
CA GLU A 3 28.31 -22.13 -39.16
C GLU A 3 29.18 -22.60 -38.00
N LEU A 4 28.97 -21.97 -36.83
CA LEU A 4 29.59 -22.40 -35.60
C LEU A 4 28.89 -23.71 -35.18
N LEU A 5 29.56 -24.83 -35.42
CA LEU A 5 29.09 -26.15 -35.02
C LEU A 5 29.33 -26.31 -33.51
N LEU A 6 28.31 -25.98 -32.70
CA LEU A 6 28.35 -26.23 -31.27
C LEU A 6 28.07 -27.70 -31.00
N ASP A 7 28.82 -28.27 -30.06
CA ASP A 7 28.56 -29.60 -29.52
C ASP A 7 27.14 -29.65 -28.91
N PRO A 8 26.25 -30.53 -29.42
CA PRO A 8 24.90 -30.69 -28.91
C PRO A 8 24.85 -30.99 -27.41
N ALA A 9 25.90 -31.58 -26.84
CA ALA A 9 25.96 -31.87 -25.41
C ALA A 9 25.92 -30.60 -24.54
N ILE A 10 26.46 -29.47 -25.02
CA ILE A 10 26.48 -28.20 -24.29
C ILE A 10 25.06 -27.69 -24.02
N ARG A 11 24.13 -27.89 -24.96
CA ARG A 11 22.72 -27.49 -24.80
C ARG A 11 22.08 -28.18 -23.59
N THR A 12 22.27 -29.49 -23.48
CA THR A 12 21.59 -30.30 -22.48
C THR A 12 22.28 -30.19 -21.11
N TRP A 13 23.60 -30.13 -21.09
CA TRP A 13 24.38 -30.13 -19.84
C TRP A 13 24.63 -28.75 -19.25
N VAL A 14 24.52 -27.68 -20.04
CA VAL A 14 24.81 -26.31 -19.57
C VAL A 14 23.57 -25.44 -19.59
N PHE A 15 22.89 -25.32 -20.74
CA PHE A 15 21.75 -24.40 -20.84
C PHE A 15 20.55 -24.84 -20.01
N LEU A 16 20.18 -26.12 -20.04
CA LEU A 16 19.03 -26.61 -19.28
C LEU A 16 19.25 -26.47 -17.76
N PRO A 17 20.41 -26.82 -17.19
CA PRO A 17 20.71 -26.55 -15.78
C PRO A 17 20.75 -25.06 -15.43
N VAL A 18 21.31 -24.20 -16.29
CA VAL A 18 21.35 -22.74 -16.04
C VAL A 18 19.94 -22.14 -15.99
N ILE A 19 19.04 -22.54 -16.91
CA ILE A 19 17.64 -22.11 -16.90
C ILE A 19 16.95 -22.60 -15.64
N LEU A 20 17.18 -23.85 -15.24
CA LEU A 20 16.61 -24.42 -14.02
C LEU A 20 17.08 -23.66 -12.77
N ILE A 21 18.38 -23.40 -12.65
CA ILE A 21 18.95 -22.68 -11.50
C ILE A 21 18.42 -21.25 -11.44
N THR A 22 18.41 -20.52 -12.55
CA THR A 22 17.90 -19.14 -12.58
C THR A 22 16.40 -19.07 -12.23
N PHE A 23 15.61 -20.04 -12.68
CA PHE A 23 14.22 -20.19 -12.28
C PHE A 23 14.07 -20.47 -10.78
N LEU A 24 14.81 -21.45 -10.23
CA LEU A 24 14.79 -21.77 -8.80
C LEU A 24 15.22 -20.59 -7.93
N VAL A 25 16.26 -19.85 -8.34
CA VAL A 25 16.71 -18.63 -7.64
C VAL A 25 15.63 -17.55 -7.67
N GLY A 26 14.91 -17.40 -8.79
CA GLY A 26 13.77 -16.47 -8.89
C GLY A 26 12.64 -16.82 -7.91
N VAL A 27 12.27 -18.10 -7.85
CA VAL A 27 11.28 -18.62 -6.91
C VAL A 27 11.74 -18.41 -5.46
N LEU A 28 12.99 -18.73 -5.16
CA LEU A 28 13.56 -18.55 -3.83
C LEU A 28 13.58 -17.08 -3.41
N ARG A 29 14.00 -16.16 -4.30
CA ARG A 29 13.97 -14.71 -4.05
C ARG A 29 12.56 -14.23 -3.74
N HIS A 30 11.54 -14.73 -4.45
CA HIS A 30 10.15 -14.36 -4.19
C HIS A 30 9.71 -14.76 -2.77
N TYR A 31 9.98 -16.01 -2.37
CA TYR A 31 9.62 -16.49 -1.04
C TYR A 31 10.42 -15.81 0.08
N VAL A 32 11.71 -15.56 -0.13
CA VAL A 32 12.52 -14.76 0.80
C VAL A 32 11.91 -13.36 0.94
N ALA A 33 11.58 -12.68 -0.15
CA ALA A 33 10.95 -11.36 -0.10
C ALA A 33 9.60 -11.40 0.64
N LEU A 34 8.80 -12.45 0.46
CA LEU A 34 7.54 -12.63 1.18
C LEU A 34 7.76 -12.75 2.69
N ILE A 35 8.75 -13.55 3.11
CA ILE A 35 9.09 -13.73 4.53
C ILE A 35 9.63 -12.43 5.14
N PHE A 36 10.46 -11.69 4.39
CA PHE A 36 11.01 -10.40 4.82
C PHE A 36 9.98 -9.26 4.75
N THR A 37 8.82 -9.46 4.11
CA THR A 37 7.75 -8.46 4.07
C THR A 37 7.10 -8.38 5.45
N ASN A 38 7.67 -7.55 6.32
CA ASN A 38 7.09 -7.28 7.62
C ASN A 38 5.84 -6.40 7.46
N ARG A 39 4.69 -6.90 7.92
CA ARG A 39 3.49 -6.08 8.06
C ARG A 39 3.70 -5.15 9.26
N LYS A 40 4.02 -3.88 9.00
CA LYS A 40 4.05 -2.85 10.06
C LYS A 40 2.75 -2.94 10.85
N LYS A 41 2.85 -3.05 12.18
CA LYS A 41 1.69 -2.97 13.07
C LYS A 41 1.05 -1.61 12.85
N LEU A 42 -0.08 -1.60 12.17
CA LEU A 42 -0.86 -0.38 11.96
C LEU A 42 -1.57 -0.08 13.27
N GLU A 43 -1.40 1.16 13.76
CA GLU A 43 -2.17 1.65 14.88
C GLU A 43 -3.66 1.58 14.52
N LEU A 44 -4.48 0.94 15.37
CA LEU A 44 -5.93 0.83 15.19
C LEU A 44 -6.57 2.19 14.91
N GLN A 45 -6.04 3.22 15.57
CA GLN A 45 -6.46 4.61 15.40
C GLN A 45 -6.21 5.12 13.98
N GLN A 46 -5.05 4.83 13.39
CA GLN A 46 -4.70 5.23 12.03
C GLN A 46 -5.57 4.53 10.99
N VAL A 47 -5.86 3.24 11.21
CA VAL A 47 -6.80 2.48 10.36
C VAL A 47 -8.20 3.08 10.45
N ARG A 48 -8.65 3.42 11.65
CA ARG A 48 -9.94 4.06 11.85
C ARG A 48 -10.02 5.39 11.09
N ASP A 49 -9.00 6.23 11.21
CA ASP A 49 -8.94 7.53 10.54
C ASP A 49 -8.91 7.38 9.00
N SER A 50 -8.16 6.42 8.46
CA SER A 50 -8.15 6.16 7.01
C SER A 50 -9.52 5.71 6.48
N GLN A 51 -10.22 4.86 7.22
CA GLN A 51 -11.58 4.42 6.86
C GLN A 51 -12.59 5.58 6.88
N TYR A 52 -12.50 6.48 7.86
CA TYR A 52 -13.36 7.67 7.89
C TYR A 52 -13.06 8.65 6.74
N LEU A 53 -11.81 8.76 6.29
CA LEU A 53 -11.46 9.53 5.09
C LEU A 53 -12.00 8.90 3.81
N ILE A 54 -11.95 7.58 3.68
CA ILE A 54 -12.57 6.88 2.54
C ILE A 54 -14.08 7.10 2.57
N ARG A 55 -14.71 6.99 3.75
CA ARG A 55 -16.14 7.24 3.92
C ARG A 55 -16.54 8.68 3.58
N SER A 56 -15.73 9.68 3.93
CA SER A 56 -16.00 11.07 3.59
C SER A 56 -15.89 11.32 2.08
N ARG A 57 -14.92 10.67 1.41
CA ARG A 57 -14.83 10.67 -0.06
C ARG A 57 -16.08 10.07 -0.69
N LEU A 58 -16.49 8.88 -0.24
CA LEU A 58 -17.69 8.20 -0.74
C LEU A 58 -18.96 9.04 -0.51
N LEU A 59 -19.08 9.70 0.63
CA LEU A 59 -20.21 10.60 0.92
C LEU A 59 -20.23 11.80 -0.04
N ARG A 60 -19.06 12.34 -0.41
CA ARG A 60 -18.95 13.46 -1.35
C ARG A 60 -19.29 13.03 -2.78
N GLU A 61 -18.82 11.88 -3.21
CA GLU A 61 -19.03 11.35 -4.57
C GLU A 61 -20.46 10.83 -4.77
N ASN A 62 -20.98 10.07 -3.79
CA ASN A 62 -22.26 9.38 -3.86
C ASN A 62 -23.38 10.07 -3.05
N GLY A 63 -23.14 11.30 -2.58
CA GLY A 63 -24.11 12.05 -1.75
C GLY A 63 -25.44 12.33 -2.44
N ARG A 64 -25.50 12.23 -3.77
CA ARG A 64 -26.70 12.44 -4.59
C ARG A 64 -27.78 11.37 -4.39
N PHE A 65 -27.41 10.18 -3.93
CA PHE A 65 -28.34 9.06 -3.71
C PHE A 65 -28.99 9.07 -2.32
N LEU A 66 -28.57 9.99 -1.44
CA LEU A 66 -29.10 10.10 -0.08
C LEU A 66 -30.13 11.23 0.03
N PRO A 67 -31.15 11.07 0.90
CA PRO A 67 -31.99 12.19 1.30
C PRO A 67 -31.16 13.32 1.91
N LYS A 68 -31.55 14.57 1.62
CA LYS A 68 -30.84 15.78 2.07
C LYS A 68 -30.60 15.80 3.58
N ALA A 69 -31.59 15.37 4.38
CA ALA A 69 -31.49 15.30 5.83
C ALA A 69 -30.39 14.32 6.28
N SER A 70 -30.36 13.11 5.71
CA SER A 70 -29.37 12.09 6.04
C SER A 70 -27.95 12.48 5.60
N PHE A 71 -27.82 13.16 4.45
CA PHE A 71 -26.55 13.71 3.99
C PHE A 71 -26.02 14.78 4.96
N ASN A 72 -26.87 15.74 5.35
CA ASN A 72 -26.50 16.81 6.27
C ASN A 72 -26.13 16.29 7.66
N MET A 73 -26.84 15.28 8.19
CA MET A 73 -26.51 14.64 9.47
C MET A 73 -25.10 14.01 9.43
N ARG A 74 -24.77 13.28 8.36
CA ARG A 74 -23.45 12.64 8.18
C ARG A 74 -22.34 13.67 7.95
N LYS A 75 -22.64 14.74 7.20
CA LYS A 75 -21.73 15.88 7.01
C LYS A 75 -21.42 16.54 8.36
N ASN A 76 -22.46 16.82 9.16
CA ASN A 76 -22.33 17.47 10.45
C ASN A 76 -21.50 16.61 11.42
N PHE A 77 -21.73 15.30 11.50
CA PHE A 77 -20.91 14.40 12.33
C PHE A 77 -19.42 14.46 12.01
N LEU A 78 -19.06 14.60 10.73
CA LEU A 78 -17.66 14.63 10.30
C LEU A 78 -17.01 16.01 10.49
N LEU A 79 -17.76 17.09 10.21
CA LEU A 79 -17.24 18.46 10.03
C LEU A 79 -17.62 19.45 11.14
N ASN A 80 -18.41 19.06 12.14
CA ASN A 80 -18.79 19.97 13.23
C ASN A 80 -17.53 20.59 13.89
N GLU A 81 -17.58 21.88 14.18
CA GLU A 81 -16.43 22.68 14.62
C GLU A 81 -15.93 22.25 16.01
N GLU A 82 -16.85 21.93 16.93
CA GLU A 82 -16.49 21.49 18.29
C GLU A 82 -16.30 19.98 18.37
N ASN A 83 -17.20 19.22 17.72
CA ASN A 83 -17.33 17.78 17.92
C ASN A 83 -17.10 16.90 16.69
N GLY A 84 -16.74 17.50 15.55
CA GLY A 84 -16.50 16.79 14.30
C GLY A 84 -15.34 15.80 14.41
N TYR A 85 -15.55 14.58 13.91
CA TYR A 85 -14.54 13.53 13.94
C TYR A 85 -13.25 13.96 13.22
N ILE A 86 -13.38 14.63 12.06
CA ILE A 86 -12.24 15.08 11.26
C ILE A 86 -11.57 16.31 11.88
N THR A 87 -12.35 17.25 12.40
CA THR A 87 -11.86 18.48 13.07
C THR A 87 -11.00 18.12 14.29
N LYS A 88 -11.45 17.16 15.10
CA LYS A 88 -10.68 16.62 16.23
C LYS A 88 -9.43 15.87 15.77
N GLY A 89 -9.50 15.17 14.64
CA GLY A 89 -8.35 14.50 14.03
C GLY A 89 -7.26 15.45 13.54
N MET A 90 -7.64 16.62 13.00
CA MET A 90 -6.72 17.63 12.48
C MET A 90 -5.91 18.34 13.59
N ARG A 91 -6.45 18.40 14.81
CA ARG A 91 -5.75 18.95 15.99
C ARG A 91 -4.73 17.98 16.59
N ARG A 92 -4.69 16.72 16.13
CA ARG A 92 -3.73 15.74 16.65
C ARG A 92 -2.34 16.01 16.07
N PRO A 93 -1.27 15.94 16.88
CA PRO A 93 0.08 16.06 16.36
C PRO A 93 0.32 14.93 15.34
N SER A 94 0.89 15.29 14.18
CA SER A 94 1.26 14.32 13.16
C SER A 94 2.31 13.36 13.74
N GLN A 95 1.99 12.06 13.85
CA GLN A 95 2.97 11.03 14.20
C GLN A 95 4.10 10.89 13.17
N MET A 96 3.96 11.51 11.98
CA MET A 96 5.07 11.73 11.06
C MET A 96 5.89 12.92 11.54
N GLN A 97 6.74 12.69 12.54
CA GLN A 97 7.89 13.55 12.76
C GLN A 97 8.79 13.39 11.53
N ASN A 98 8.81 14.41 10.67
CA ASN A 98 9.78 14.46 9.59
C ASN A 98 11.18 14.48 10.22
N PRO A 99 12.04 13.47 9.99
CA PRO A 99 13.40 13.44 10.54
C PRO A 99 14.33 14.52 9.94
N MET A 100 13.79 15.42 9.12
CA MET A 100 14.49 16.51 8.43
C MET A 100 14.04 17.90 8.91
N ALA A 101 13.22 17.98 9.97
CA ALA A 101 12.64 19.23 10.46
C ALA A 101 13.51 19.98 11.48
N ASP A 102 14.78 19.62 11.64
CA ASP A 102 15.69 20.32 12.54
C ASP A 102 17.01 20.71 11.84
N PRO A 103 17.15 21.97 11.39
CA PRO A 103 18.43 22.58 11.09
C PRO A 103 18.77 23.60 12.19
N THR A 104 19.35 23.14 13.29
CA THR A 104 20.21 23.96 14.17
C THR A 104 21.32 23.09 14.73
#